data_AF-A0A315DRA7-F1
#
_entry.id   AF-A0A315DRA7-F1
#
_cell.length_a   1.000
_cell.length_b   1.000
_cell.length_c   1.000
_cell.angle_alpha   90.00
_cell.angle_beta   90.00
_cell.angle_gamma   90.00
#
_symmetry.space_group_name_H-M   'P 1'
#
loop_
_entity.id
_entity.type
_entity.pdbx_description
1 polymer ?
#
loop_
_entity_poly.entity_id
_entity_poly.type
_entity_poly.pdbx_seq_one_letter_code
_entity_poly.pdbx_strand_id
1 'polypeptide(L)' 'MPPMTLERIAVQCCKSCAHVLNSDSSETHLRCGLGYYIQPPLTRKQGRMDSYPVVEAHESCGRWRESLKGVLKRD' A
#
# COMPACT_ATOMS: atom_id res chain seq x y z
N MET A 1 7.38 -35.63 2.07
CA MET A 1 8.34 -34.54 1.80
C MET A 1 7.64 -33.51 0.92
N PRO A 2 7.35 -32.27 1.38
CA PRO A 2 6.68 -31.28 0.56
C PRO A 2 7.71 -30.53 -0.32
N PRO A 3 7.48 -30.33 -1.63
CA PRO A 3 8.37 -29.54 -2.47
C PRO A 3 8.12 -28.04 -2.33
N MET A 4 9.22 -27.31 -2.47
CA MET A 4 9.48 -25.90 -2.25
C MET A 4 8.53 -24.91 -2.96
N THR A 5 8.01 -23.99 -2.14
CA THR A 5 7.71 -22.56 -2.41
C THR A 5 7.42 -22.13 -3.85
N LEU A 6 6.13 -21.96 -4.15
CA LEU A 6 5.65 -21.09 -5.21
C LEU A 6 6.13 -19.66 -4.89
N GLU A 7 7.21 -19.21 -5.52
CA GLU A 7 7.57 -17.79 -5.50
C GLU A 7 6.39 -17.01 -6.08
N ARG A 8 5.63 -16.38 -5.19
CA ARG A 8 4.53 -15.52 -5.57
C ARG A 8 5.15 -14.34 -6.30
N ILE A 9 5.08 -14.34 -7.63
CA ILE A 9 5.27 -13.12 -8.42
C ILE A 9 4.23 -12.12 -7.88
N ALA A 10 4.68 -11.18 -7.05
CA ALA A 10 3.81 -10.20 -6.47
C ALA A 10 3.35 -9.28 -7.61
N VAL A 11 2.07 -9.38 -7.96
CA VAL A 11 1.47 -8.48 -8.96
C VAL A 11 1.64 -7.05 -8.44
N GLN A 12 2.33 -6.23 -9.23
CA GLN A 12 2.54 -4.82 -8.94
C GLN A 12 1.23 -4.08 -9.18
N CYS A 13 0.51 -3.79 -8.11
CA CYS A 13 -0.69 -2.96 -8.16
C CYS A 13 -0.82 -2.11 -6.90
N CYS A 14 -1.67 -1.07 -6.93
CA CYS A 14 -1.83 -0.19 -5.78
C CYS A 14 -2.43 -0.91 -4.58
N LYS A 15 -3.24 -1.97 -4.77
CA LYS A 15 -3.73 -2.80 -3.66
C LYS A 15 -2.60 -3.48 -2.87
N SER A 16 -1.45 -3.74 -3.49
CA SER A 16 -0.26 -4.33 -2.85
C SER A 16 0.85 -3.31 -2.57
N CYS A 17 0.64 -2.03 -2.87
CA CYS A 17 1.63 -0.97 -2.70
C CYS A 17 1.89 -0.64 -1.23
N ALA A 18 3.14 -0.35 -0.89
CA ALA A 18 3.55 0.10 0.45
C ALA A 18 2.95 1.45 0.87
N HIS A 19 2.27 2.15 -0.04
CA HIS A 19 1.75 3.50 0.18
C HIS A 19 0.22 3.54 0.15
N VAL A 20 -0.45 2.40 -0.01
CA VAL A 20 -1.91 2.36 -0.14
C VAL A 20 -2.60 2.65 1.20
N LEU A 21 -3.68 3.43 1.15
CA LEU A 21 -4.61 3.65 2.25
C LEU A 21 -6.00 3.18 1.82
N ASN A 22 -6.72 2.51 2.72
CA ASN A 22 -8.13 2.19 2.51
C ASN A 22 -9.00 3.43 2.72
N SER A 23 -10.03 3.60 1.91
CA SER A 23 -10.92 4.75 1.96
C SER A 23 -12.35 4.37 1.55
N ASP A 24 -13.28 4.40 2.49
CA ASP A 24 -14.71 4.18 2.20
C ASP A 24 -15.34 5.32 1.39
N SER A 25 -14.67 6.46 1.31
CA SER A 25 -15.09 7.67 0.60
C SER A 25 -14.49 7.80 -0.81
N SER A 26 -13.91 6.74 -1.36
CA SER A 26 -13.41 6.70 -2.74
C SER A 26 -14.10 5.60 -3.53
N GLU A 27 -14.32 5.83 -4.83
CA GLU A 27 -14.95 4.86 -5.73
C GLU A 27 -14.17 3.54 -5.81
N THR A 28 -12.85 3.61 -5.75
CA THR A 28 -11.95 2.43 -5.81
C THR A 28 -11.69 1.80 -4.44
N HIS A 29 -12.24 2.38 -3.38
CA HIS A 29 -11.93 2.09 -1.97
C HIS A 29 -10.46 2.28 -1.56
N LEU A 30 -9.62 2.86 -2.42
CA LEU A 30 -8.18 2.98 -2.24
C LEU A 30 -7.67 4.39 -2.57
N ARG A 31 -6.72 4.87 -1.78
CA ARG A 31 -6.02 6.12 -2.00
C ARG A 31 -4.51 5.98 -1.85
N CYS A 32 -3.75 6.82 -2.55
CA CYS A 32 -2.30 6.88 -2.43
C CYS A 32 -1.88 7.72 -1.22
N GLY A 33 -1.44 7.05 -0.16
CA GLY A 33 -0.88 7.65 1.06
C GLY A 33 0.58 8.06 0.97
N LEU A 34 1.19 8.23 -0.21
CA LEU A 34 2.61 8.64 -0.32
C LEU A 34 2.89 9.89 0.54
N GLY A 35 2.01 10.89 0.49
CA GLY A 35 2.14 12.12 1.29
C GLY A 35 2.09 11.90 2.81
N TYR A 36 1.51 10.79 3.28
CA TYR A 36 1.58 10.37 4.67
C TYR A 36 2.90 9.67 4.99
N TYR A 37 3.32 8.71 4.16
CA TYR A 37 4.51 7.90 4.42
C TYR A 37 5.84 8.64 4.24
N ILE A 38 5.88 9.69 3.41
CA ILE A 38 7.07 10.53 3.23
C ILE A 38 7.33 11.45 4.44
N GLN A 39 6.33 11.66 5.30
CA GLN A 39 6.52 12.47 6.51
C GLN A 39 7.46 11.76 7.49
N PRO A 40 8.30 12.53 8.23
CA PRO A 40 9.17 11.97 9.26
C PRO A 40 8.36 11.17 10.29
N PRO A 41 8.80 9.97 10.71
CA PRO A 41 8.02 9.11 11.59
C PRO A 41 7.54 9.78 12.89
N LEU A 42 8.39 10.62 13.51
CA LEU A 42 8.07 11.31 14.76
C LEU A 42 7.00 12.40 14.63
N THR A 43 6.85 12.98 13.44
CA THR A 43 5.92 14.08 13.18
C THR A 43 4.80 13.70 12.21
N ARG A 44 4.72 12.41 11.87
CA ARG A 44 3.79 11.90 10.86
C ARG A 44 2.35 12.04 11.36
N LYS A 45 1.53 12.76 10.61
CA LYS A 45 0.11 12.94 10.89
C LYS A 45 -0.71 12.64 9.65
N GLN A 46 -1.76 11.83 9.83
CA GLN A 46 -2.72 11.57 8.76
C GLN A 46 -3.58 12.84 8.55
N GLY A 47 -3.53 13.39 7.34
CA GLY A 47 -4.49 14.40 6.87
C GLY A 47 -5.86 13.79 6.56
N ARG A 48 -6.81 14.62 6.11
CA ARG A 48 -8.13 14.10 5.72
C ARG A 48 -8.02 13.13 4.55
N MET A 49 -8.88 12.12 4.52
CA MET A 49 -8.78 11.04 3.55
C MET A 49 -8.96 11.52 2.10
N ASP A 50 -9.85 12.49 1.88
CA ASP A 50 -10.13 13.11 0.58
C ASP A 50 -8.95 13.91 0.00
N SER A 51 -7.95 14.26 0.82
CA SER A 51 -6.73 14.92 0.34
C SER A 51 -5.74 13.98 -0.35
N TYR A 52 -5.90 12.65 -0.21
CA TYR A 52 -5.06 11.67 -0.86
C TYR A 52 -5.63 11.31 -2.25
N PRO A 53 -4.80 11.20 -3.30
CA PRO A 53 -5.26 10.82 -4.64
C PRO A 53 -5.93 9.44 -4.63
N VAL A 54 -7.04 9.29 -5.34
CA VAL A 54 -7.65 7.97 -5.60
C VAL A 54 -6.72 7.15 -6.49
N VAL A 55 -6.63 5.83 -6.25
CA VAL A 55 -5.83 4.90 -7.05
C VAL A 55 -6.60 3.61 -7.34
N GLU A 56 -6.27 2.96 -8.45
CA GLU A 56 -6.91 1.72 -8.88
C GLU A 56 -6.32 0.47 -8.22
N ALA A 57 -7.18 -0.44 -7.77
CA ALA A 57 -6.74 -1.64 -7.04
C ALA A 57 -5.85 -2.57 -7.87
N HIS A 58 -6.08 -2.62 -9.18
CA HIS A 58 -5.47 -3.59 -10.09
C HIS A 58 -4.38 -2.99 -10.98
N GLU A 59 -4.16 -1.67 -10.91
CA GLU A 59 -3.12 -0.97 -11.67
C GLU A 59 -1.97 -0.53 -10.77
N SER A 60 -0.81 -0.24 -11.34
CA SER A 60 0.31 0.38 -10.63
C SER A 60 0.36 1.87 -10.95
N CYS A 61 0.28 2.72 -9.92
CA CYS A 61 0.51 4.14 -10.10
C CYS A 61 2.01 4.45 -10.19
N GLY A 62 2.38 5.60 -10.76
CA GLY A 62 3.79 6.04 -10.83
C GLY A 62 4.47 6.29 -9.47
N ARG A 63 3.74 6.11 -8.36
CA ARG A 63 4.22 6.20 -6.98
C ARG A 63 4.26 4.83 -6.29
N TRP A 64 4.15 3.75 -7.07
CA TRP A 64 4.14 2.40 -6.53
C TRP A 64 5.47 2.08 -5.84
N ARG A 65 5.39 1.36 -4.72
CA ARG A 65 6.55 0.85 -3.99
C ARG A 65 6.22 -0.51 -3.41
N GLU A 66 7.19 -1.42 -3.50
CA GLU A 66 7.05 -2.75 -2.94
C GLU A 66 6.89 -2.69 -1.42
N SER A 67 5.88 -3.41 -0.90
CA SER A 67 5.71 -3.61 0.53
C SER A 67 6.73 -4.64 1.02
N LEU A 68 7.68 -4.21 1.85
CA LEU A 68 8.57 -5.13 2.56
C LEU A 68 7.76 -5.89 3.62
N LYS A 69 7.01 -6.93 3.22
CA LYS A 69 6.41 -7.86 4.17
C LYS A 69 7.51 -8.75 4.75
N GLY A 70 8.23 -8.25 5.75
CA GLY A 70 9.41 -8.94 6.27
C GLY A 70 9.74 -8.77 7.76
N VAL A 71 8.96 -8.02 8.56
CA VAL A 71 9.23 -7.91 10.00
C VAL A 71 7.94 -8.05 10.82
N LEU A 72 7.84 -9.19 11.51
CA LEU A 72 6.92 -9.59 12.58
C LEU A 72 5.42 -9.78 12.21
N LYS A 73 5.06 -11.01 11.86
CA LYS A 73 3.76 -11.57 12.29
C LYS A 73 3.99 -12.18 13.67
N ARG A 74 3.26 -11.71 14.68
CA ARG A 74 3.11 -12.42 15.96
C ARG A 74 1.88 -13.32 15.80
N ASP A 75 2.05 -14.60 16.16
CA ASP A 75 1.03 -15.65 16.15
C ASP A 75 -0.29 -15.24 16.84
#